data_AF-A0A7V3UYC3-F1
#
_entry.id   AF-A0A7V3UYC3-F1
#
_cell.length_a   1.000
_cell.length_b   1.000
_cell.length_c   1.000
_cell.angle_alpha   90.00
_cell.angle_beta   90.00
_cell.angle_gamma   90.00
#
_symmetry.space_group_name_H-M   'P 1'
#
loop_
_entity.id
_entity.type
_entity.pdbx_description
1 polymer ?
#
loop_
_entity_poly.entity_id
_entity_poly.type
_entity_poly.pdbx_seq_one_letter_code
_entity_poly.pdbx_strand_id
1 'polypeptide(L)'
;MAIDGPAGSGKTFTALTFAAALANGGGIAVIDTERGSASKYSDFFTFDVLELDTFHPQLYIDGIRAAEEAGYDVIVIDSLSHAWEGEGGVLDLHDQATKRQRTENSF
;
A
#
# COMPACT_ATOMS: atom_id res chain seq x y z
N MET A 1 -4.28 -6.51 -7.03
CA MET A 1 -4.36 -5.77 -8.31
C MET A 1 -3.29 -4.69 -8.29
N ALA A 2 -2.69 -4.36 -9.44
CA ALA A 2 -1.71 -3.27 -9.53
C ALA A 2 -2.06 -2.36 -10.73
N ILE A 3 -1.89 -1.05 -10.56
CA ILE A 3 -2.11 -0.02 -11.58
C ILE A 3 -0.81 0.77 -11.69
N ASP A 4 -0.17 0.72 -12.87
CA ASP A 4 1.09 1.41 -13.12
C ASP A 4 0.97 2.44 -14.26
N GLY A 5 1.76 3.50 -14.18
CA GLY A 5 1.72 4.62 -15.11
C GLY A 5 2.32 5.91 -14.54
N PRO A 6 2.62 6.91 -15.39
CA PRO A 6 3.27 8.14 -14.96
C PRO A 6 2.42 8.94 -13.96
N ALA A 7 3.05 9.85 -13.22
CA ALA A 7 2.32 10.79 -12.35
C ALA A 7 1.25 11.55 -13.16
N GLY A 8 0.05 11.70 -12.60
CA GLY A 8 -1.06 12.37 -13.28
C GLY A 8 -1.85 11.53 -14.29
N SER A 9 -1.52 10.25 -14.50
CA SER A 9 -2.30 9.35 -15.39
C SER A 9 -3.64 8.88 -14.82
N GLY A 10 -4.00 9.29 -13.59
CA GLY A 10 -5.27 8.93 -12.95
C GLY A 10 -5.24 7.61 -12.18
N LYS A 11 -4.06 7.12 -11.75
CA LYS A 11 -3.91 5.88 -10.99
C LYS A 11 -4.74 5.87 -9.71
N THR A 12 -4.56 6.88 -8.86
CA THR A 12 -5.27 7.03 -7.58
C THR A 12 -6.78 7.05 -7.78
N PHE A 13 -7.26 7.83 -8.75
CA PHE A 13 -8.70 7.89 -9.08
C PHE A 13 -9.25 6.53 -9.52
N THR A 14 -8.50 5.83 -10.38
CA THR A 14 -8.89 4.51 -10.88
C THR A 14 -8.87 3.48 -9.75
N ALA A 15 -7.86 3.50 -8.89
CA ALA A 15 -7.73 2.64 -7.72
C ALA A 15 -8.91 2.83 -6.76
N LEU A 16 -9.27 4.08 -6.44
CA LEU A 16 -10.42 4.41 -5.60
C LEU A 16 -11.75 3.98 -6.23
N THR A 17 -11.88 4.10 -7.55
CA THR A 17 -13.07 3.63 -8.28
C THR A 17 -13.25 2.11 -8.13
N PHE A 18 -12.17 1.34 -8.30
CA PHE A 18 -12.21 -0.10 -8.07
C PHE A 18 -12.45 -0.45 -6.60
N ALA A 19 -11.83 0.28 -5.68
CA ALA A 19 -11.99 0.06 -4.24
C ALA A 19 -13.44 0.26 -3.81
N ALA A 20 -14.09 1.33 -4.27
CA ALA A 20 -15.51 1.57 -4.00
C ALA A 20 -16.42 0.46 -4.55
N ALA A 21 -16.12 -0.03 -5.76
CA ALA A 21 -16.87 -1.14 -6.35
C ALA A 21 -16.66 -2.47 -5.58
N LEU A 22 -15.44 -2.73 -5.11
CA LEU A 22 -15.10 -3.95 -4.37
C LEU A 22 -15.63 -3.93 -2.92
N ALA A 23 -15.56 -2.78 -2.26
CA ALA A 23 -16.05 -2.60 -0.89
C ALA A 23 -17.57 -2.76 -0.81
N ASN A 24 -18.30 -2.50 -1.91
CA ASN A 24 -19.75 -2.67 -1.99
C ASN A 24 -20.51 -1.96 -0.84
N GLY A 25 -20.10 -0.71 -0.56
CA GLY A 25 -20.62 0.10 0.55
C GLY A 25 -19.88 -0.11 1.89
N GLY A 26 -18.90 -1.00 1.93
CA GLY A 26 -17.98 -1.21 3.03
C GLY A 26 -16.91 -0.13 3.19
N GLY A 27 -16.10 -0.29 4.24
CA GLY A 27 -15.04 0.66 4.59
C GLY A 27 -13.83 0.55 3.66
N ILE A 28 -13.26 1.69 3.28
CA ILE A 28 -12.03 1.76 2.47
C ILE A 28 -10.95 2.50 3.25
N ALA A 29 -9.78 1.87 3.38
CA ALA A 29 -8.58 2.51 3.91
C ALA A 29 -7.58 2.77 2.78
N VAL A 30 -6.97 3.94 2.78
CA VAL A 30 -5.92 4.34 1.84
C VAL A 30 -4.63 4.61 2.61
N ILE A 31 -3.58 3.86 2.28
CA ILE A 31 -2.22 4.12 2.77
C ILE A 31 -1.53 4.97 1.70
N ASP A 32 -1.45 6.28 1.93
CA ASP A 32 -0.89 7.27 0.99
C ASP A 32 0.54 7.65 1.38
N THR A 33 1.46 7.56 0.43
CA THR A 33 2.88 7.93 0.59
C THR A 33 3.27 9.09 -0.32
N GLU A 34 2.35 9.55 -1.18
CA GLU A 34 2.54 10.68 -2.11
C GLU A 34 1.91 11.98 -1.57
N ARG A 35 1.90 12.14 -0.23
CA ARG A 35 1.54 13.37 0.50
C ARG A 35 0.16 13.95 0.12
N GLY A 36 -0.90 13.18 0.38
CA GLY A 36 -2.29 13.66 0.25
C GLY A 36 -2.78 13.70 -1.20
N SER A 37 -2.20 12.88 -2.06
CA SER A 37 -2.66 12.71 -3.45
C SER A 37 -4.08 12.13 -3.47
N ALA A 38 -4.38 11.22 -2.54
CA ALA A 38 -5.69 10.61 -2.37
C ALA A 38 -6.74 11.61 -1.86
N SER A 39 -6.35 12.50 -0.94
CA SER A 39 -7.24 13.49 -0.31
C SER A 39 -7.96 14.40 -1.31
N LYS A 40 -7.39 14.59 -2.51
CA LYS A 40 -8.02 15.32 -3.64
C LYS A 40 -9.31 14.69 -4.14
N TYR A 41 -9.54 13.41 -3.83
CA TYR A 41 -10.69 12.64 -4.28
C TYR A 41 -11.72 12.38 -3.19
N SER A 42 -11.56 12.99 -2.00
CA SER A 42 -12.50 12.87 -0.88
C SER A 42 -13.90 13.41 -1.19
N ASP A 43 -14.03 14.32 -2.16
CA ASP A 43 -15.33 14.80 -2.67
C ASP A 43 -16.08 13.73 -3.50
N PHE A 44 -15.37 12.72 -4.00
CA PHE A 44 -15.91 11.68 -4.89
C PHE A 44 -16.07 10.32 -4.22
N PHE A 45 -15.25 10.03 -3.20
CA PHE A 45 -15.21 8.73 -2.53
C PHE A 45 -15.12 8.90 -1.02
N THR A 46 -15.72 7.97 -0.28
CA THR A 46 -15.58 7.88 1.18
C THR A 46 -14.51 6.85 1.52
N PHE A 47 -13.46 7.29 2.19
CA PHE A 47 -12.33 6.47 2.62
C PHE A 47 -11.59 7.18 3.75
N ASP A 48 -10.87 6.41 4.56
CA ASP A 48 -9.95 6.92 5.56
C ASP A 48 -8.51 6.86 5.03
N VAL A 49 -7.69 7.85 5.37
CA VAL A 49 -6.29 7.96 4.92
C VAL A 49 -5.34 7.79 6.09
N LEU A 50 -4.33 6.94 5.87
CA LEU A 50 -3.09 6.92 6.63
C LEU A 50 -1.98 7.49 5.73
N GLU A 51 -1.52 8.71 6.05
CA GLU A 51 -0.36 9.30 5.38
C GLU A 51 0.94 8.77 6.01
N LEU A 52 1.83 8.22 5.20
CA LEU A 52 3.15 7.77 5.65
C LEU A 52 4.22 8.79 5.27
N ASP A 53 4.95 9.29 6.28
CA ASP A 53 6.05 10.24 6.09
C ASP A 53 7.38 9.57 5.67
N THR A 54 7.49 8.25 5.86
CA THR A 54 8.69 7.47 5.54
C THR A 54 8.35 6.16 4.84
N PHE A 55 9.28 5.65 4.03
CA PHE A 55 9.06 4.49 3.16
C PHE A 55 9.54 3.16 3.76
N HIS A 56 9.66 3.08 5.09
CA HIS A 56 10.14 1.86 5.73
C HIS A 56 9.11 0.72 5.57
N PRO A 57 9.49 -0.47 5.08
CA PRO A 57 8.56 -1.58 4.83
C PRO A 57 7.66 -1.95 6.02
N GLN A 58 8.19 -1.84 7.24
CA GLN A 58 7.43 -2.12 8.46
C GLN A 58 6.18 -1.23 8.60
N LEU A 59 6.23 0.03 8.17
CA LEU A 59 5.09 0.94 8.28
C LEU A 59 3.92 0.52 7.38
N TYR A 60 4.21 -0.07 6.22
CA TYR A 60 3.18 -0.64 5.36
C TYR A 60 2.54 -1.86 6.02
N ILE A 61 3.35 -2.74 6.64
CA ILE A 61 2.84 -3.91 7.37
C ILE A 61 1.94 -3.47 8.53
N ASP A 62 2.39 -2.49 9.30
CA ASP A 62 1.65 -1.99 10.45
C ASP A 62 0.36 -1.29 10.02
N GLY A 63 0.41 -0.51 8.93
CA GLY A 63 -0.77 0.14 8.34
C GLY A 63 -1.80 -0.86 7.82
N ILE A 64 -1.35 -1.93 7.14
CA ILE A 64 -2.24 -3.01 6.68
C ILE A 64 -2.90 -3.71 7.87
N ARG A 65 -2.13 -4.04 8.91
CA ARG A 65 -2.67 -4.69 10.12
C ARG A 65 -3.66 -3.79 10.85
N ALA A 66 -3.34 -2.51 11.00
CA ALA A 66 -4.24 -1.55 11.62
C ALA A 66 -5.57 -1.44 10.85
N ALA A 67 -5.51 -1.48 9.51
CA ALA A 67 -6.70 -1.48 8.68
C ALA A 67 -7.52 -2.79 8.79
N GLU A 68 -6.85 -3.95 8.84
CA GLU A 68 -7.52 -5.22 9.11
C GLU A 68 -8.20 -5.23 10.49
N GLU A 69 -7.50 -4.80 11.53
CA GLU A 69 -8.03 -4.74 12.90
C GLU A 69 -9.19 -3.75 13.05
N ALA A 70 -9.17 -2.66 12.29
CA ALA A 70 -10.26 -1.69 12.22
C ALA A 70 -11.47 -2.17 11.39
N GLY A 71 -11.33 -3.28 10.64
CA GLY A 71 -12.42 -3.90 9.89
C GLY A 71 -12.71 -3.25 8.54
N TYR A 72 -11.72 -2.62 7.90
CA TYR A 72 -11.90 -2.13 6.53
C TYR A 72 -11.99 -3.29 5.53
N ASP A 73 -12.90 -3.16 4.57
CA ASP A 73 -13.16 -4.19 3.54
C ASP A 73 -12.15 -4.14 2.40
N VAL A 74 -11.65 -2.93 2.08
CA VAL A 74 -10.67 -2.73 1.02
C VAL A 74 -9.55 -1.79 1.46
N ILE A 75 -8.32 -2.19 1.18
CA ILE A 75 -7.12 -1.39 1.41
C ILE A 75 -6.52 -1.00 0.05
N VAL A 76 -6.32 0.30 -0.16
CA VAL A 76 -5.59 0.87 -1.30
C VAL A 76 -4.23 1.36 -0.79
N ILE A 77 -3.15 1.05 -1.51
CA ILE A 77 -1.80 1.52 -1.19
C ILE A 77 -1.30 2.35 -2.38
N ASP A 78 -1.04 3.64 -2.17
CA ASP A 78 -0.60 4.57 -3.21
C ASP A 78 0.62 5.39 -2.72
N SER A 79 1.83 5.27 -3.27
CA SER A 79 2.32 4.25 -4.20
C SER A 79 3.37 3.36 -3.53
N LEU A 80 3.57 2.17 -4.10
CA LEU A 80 4.60 1.21 -3.64
C LEU A 80 5.96 1.46 -4.31
N SER A 81 6.07 2.35 -5.28
CA SER A 81 7.28 2.52 -6.10
C SER A 81 8.50 2.94 -5.26
N HIS A 82 8.30 3.79 -4.24
CA HIS A 82 9.39 4.16 -3.30
C HIS A 82 9.80 3.01 -2.37
N ALA A 83 8.89 2.10 -2.03
CA ALA A 83 9.17 0.95 -1.16
C ALA A 83 9.85 -0.23 -1.90
N TRP A 84 9.73 -0.26 -3.23
CA TRP A 84 10.30 -1.30 -4.09
C TRP A 84 11.70 -0.95 -4.65
N GLU A 85 12.00 0.33 -4.92
CA GLU A 85 13.25 0.73 -5.60
C GLU A 85 14.32 1.34 -4.67
N GLY A 86 13.98 1.65 -3.41
CA GLY A 86 14.93 2.20 -2.43
C GLY A 86 15.89 1.15 -1.86
N GLU A 87 17.14 1.55 -1.58
CA GLU A 87 18.14 0.73 -0.87
C GLU A 87 17.58 0.30 0.51
N GLY A 88 17.43 -1.01 0.75
CA GLY A 88 16.72 -1.55 1.93
C GLY A 88 15.20 -1.72 1.79
N GLY A 89 14.66 -1.61 0.58
CA GLY A 89 13.26 -1.85 0.25
C GLY A 89 12.83 -3.33 0.39
N VAL A 90 11.55 -3.60 0.10
CA VAL A 90 10.94 -4.93 0.26
C VAL A 90 11.68 -6.02 -0.52
N LEU A 91 12.26 -5.67 -1.68
CA LEU A 91 13.07 -6.58 -2.50
C LEU A 91 14.37 -7.01 -1.81
N ASP A 92 15.11 -6.06 -1.23
CA ASP A 92 16.37 -6.36 -0.51
C ASP A 92 16.11 -7.19 0.75
N LEU A 93 15.02 -6.88 1.47
CA LEU A 93 14.64 -7.64 2.67
C LEU A 93 14.12 -9.04 2.33
N HIS A 94 13.36 -9.19 1.24
CA HIS A 94 12.92 -10.49 0.77
C HIS A 94 14.09 -11.33 0.25
N ASP A 95 15.06 -10.73 -0.45
CA ASP A 95 16.29 -11.40 -0.88
C ASP A 95 17.18 -11.81 0.30
N GLN A 96 17.30 -10.96 1.33
CA GLN A 96 18.01 -11.31 2.56
C GLN A 96 17.30 -12.41 3.37
N ALA A 97 15.97 -12.36 3.47
CA ALA A 97 15.18 -13.39 4.14
C ALA A 97 15.21 -14.73 3.38
N THR A 98 15.13 -14.69 2.05
CA THR A 98 15.24 -15.88 1.18
C THR A 98 16.65 -16.47 1.21
N LYS A 99 17.71 -15.65 1.25
CA LYS A 99 19.09 -16.13 1.46
C LYS A 99 19.28 -16.76 2.84
N ARG A 100 18.68 -16.21 3.91
CA ARG A 100 18.70 -16.79 5.26
C ARG A 100 17.95 -18.12 5.37
N GLN A 101 16.91 -18.34 4.57
CA GLN A 101 16.21 -19.63 4.53
C GLN A 101 16.99 -20.73 3.79
N ARG A 102 18.01 -20.38 2.99
CA ARG A 102 18.73 -21.32 2.11
C ARG A 102 20.04 -21.87 2.71
N THR A 103 20.29 -21.68 4.00
CA THR A 103 21.47 -22.19 4.75
C THR A 103 20.95 -22.79 6.06
N GLU A 104 21.17 -24.02 6.49
CA GLU A 104 21.92 -25.22 6.06
C GLU A 104 21.22 -26.39 6.80
N ASN A 105 20.77 -27.44 6.11
CA ASN A 105 20.39 -28.68 6.80
C ASN A 105 21.66 -29.44 7.15
N SER A 106 22.02 -29.48 8.44
CA SER A 106 22.98 -30.42 9.00
C SER A 106 22.26 -31.34 9.97
N PHE A 107 21.87 -32.53 9.49
CA PHE A 107 21.68 -33.77 10.23
C PHE A 107 21.96 -34.95 9.30
#